data_AF-A0A7K4P0F9-F1
#
_entry.id   AF-A0A7K4P0F9-F1
#
_cell.length_a   1.000
_cell.length_b   1.000
_cell.length_c   1.000
_cell.angle_alpha   90.00
_cell.angle_beta   90.00
_cell.angle_gamma   90.00
#
_symmetry.space_group_name_H-M   'P 1'
#
loop_
_entity.id
_entity.type
_entity.pdbx_description
1 polymer ?
#
loop_
_entity_poly.entity_id
_entity_poly.type
_entity_poly.pdbx_seq_one_letter_code
_entity_poly.pdbx_strand_id
1 'polypeptide(L)'
;MKISIACDSKYEALKFASLIFVKDSKETYITSILNVIENELVISLKDKSAHSIVLKDKVNVEKFADFIQSVFDKEHKLVSTKILEHNIEIVKE
;
A
#
# COMPACT_ATOMS: atom_id res chain seq x y z
N MET A 1 -2.61 -14.13 3.91
CA MET A 1 -1.51 -13.93 2.93
C MET A 1 -0.59 -12.80 3.36
N LYS A 2 0.72 -12.89 3.09
CA LYS A 2 1.72 -11.86 3.43
C LYS A 2 2.53 -11.47 2.18
N ILE A 3 2.77 -10.18 2.00
CA ILE A 3 3.72 -9.64 1.02
C ILE A 3 4.73 -8.72 1.68
N SER A 4 5.82 -8.46 0.98
CA SER A 4 6.80 -7.42 1.29
C SER A 4 6.98 -6.53 0.07
N ILE A 5 6.89 -5.22 0.27
CA ILE A 5 7.03 -4.18 -0.75
C ILE A 5 8.24 -3.33 -0.41
N ALA A 6 9.16 -3.21 -1.36
CA ALA A 6 10.28 -2.28 -1.27
C ALA A 6 9.88 -0.90 -1.80
N CYS A 7 10.07 0.11 -0.97
CA CYS A 7 9.90 1.52 -1.32
C CYS A 7 11.24 2.12 -1.77
N ASP A 8 11.19 3.23 -2.50
CA ASP A 8 12.39 3.94 -2.95
C ASP A 8 13.25 4.42 -1.76
N SER A 9 12.58 4.82 -0.67
CA SER A 9 13.25 5.27 0.54
C SER A 9 12.50 4.84 1.81
N LYS A 10 13.18 4.99 2.95
CA LYS A 10 12.55 4.84 4.28
C LYS A 10 11.40 5.83 4.48
N TYR A 11 11.50 7.03 3.91
CA TYR A 11 10.44 8.04 3.99
C TYR A 11 9.18 7.56 3.25
N GLU A 12 9.33 7.06 2.03
CA GLU A 12 8.22 6.49 1.27
C GLU A 12 7.61 5.28 1.97
N ALA A 13 8.43 4.44 2.63
CA ALA A 13 7.95 3.32 3.43
C ALA A 13 7.08 3.78 4.63
N LEU A 14 7.51 4.83 5.33
CA LEU A 14 6.75 5.41 6.45
C LEU A 14 5.42 6.01 5.97
N LYS A 15 5.46 6.81 4.90
CA LYS A 15 4.30 7.41 4.27
C LYS A 15 3.30 6.34 3.84
N PHE A 16 3.75 5.33 3.10
CA PHE A 16 2.87 4.28 2.61
C PHE A 16 2.26 3.45 3.74
N ALA A 17 3.04 3.10 4.76
CA ALA A 17 2.52 2.37 5.92
C ALA A 17 1.43 3.15 6.67
N SER A 18 1.56 4.48 6.77
CA SER A 18 0.56 5.34 7.42
C SER A 18 -0.76 5.43 6.65
N LEU A 19 -0.74 5.26 5.33
CA LEU A 19 -1.93 5.32 4.47
C LEU A 19 -2.61 3.96 4.32
N ILE A 20 -1.82 2.89 4.24
CA ILE A 20 -2.37 1.58 3.92
C ILE A 20 -3.12 0.93 5.08
N PHE A 21 -2.75 1.19 6.34
CA PHE A 21 -3.36 0.50 7.48
C PHE A 21 -3.49 1.41 8.69
N VAL A 22 -4.74 1.68 9.07
CA VAL A 22 -5.07 2.41 10.29
C VAL A 22 -5.34 1.40 11.40
N LYS A 23 -4.42 1.28 12.36
CA LYS A 23 -4.46 0.26 13.42
C LYS A 23 -5.79 0.16 14.16
N ASP A 24 -6.44 1.29 14.42
CA ASP A 24 -7.65 1.33 15.25
C ASP A 24 -8.88 0.77 14.53
N SER A 25 -8.96 0.95 13.20
CA SER A 25 -10.07 0.44 12.39
C SER A 25 -9.77 -0.91 11.74
N LYS A 26 -8.49 -1.31 11.67
CA LYS A 26 -8.01 -2.41 10.83
C LYS A 26 -8.42 -2.28 9.35
N GLU A 27 -8.74 -1.07 8.92
CA GLU A 27 -9.11 -0.78 7.55
C GLU A 27 -7.99 -0.03 6.85
N THR A 28 -7.97 -0.17 5.53
CA THR A 28 -7.13 0.70 4.71
C THR A 28 -7.74 2.09 4.59
N TYR A 29 -6.88 3.10 4.58
CA TYR A 29 -7.29 4.46 4.23
C TYR A 29 -7.28 4.70 2.72
N ILE A 30 -6.69 3.76 1.96
CA ILE A 30 -6.65 3.76 0.50
C ILE A 30 -7.96 3.19 -0.05
N THR A 31 -8.59 3.88 -0.99
CA THR A 31 -9.83 3.44 -1.62
C THR A 31 -9.61 2.80 -2.99
N SER A 32 -8.61 3.26 -3.74
CA SER A 32 -8.28 2.72 -5.07
C SER A 32 -6.90 3.17 -5.53
N ILE A 33 -6.37 2.49 -6.55
CA ILE A 33 -5.23 2.96 -7.34
C ILE A 33 -5.79 3.78 -8.50
N LEU A 34 -5.34 5.03 -8.64
CA LEU A 34 -5.77 5.95 -9.68
C LEU A 34 -4.89 5.86 -10.94
N ASN A 35 -3.58 5.66 -10.76
CA ASN A 35 -2.63 5.53 -11.85
C ASN A 35 -1.34 4.85 -11.40
N VAL A 36 -0.57 4.37 -12.38
CA VAL A 36 0.79 3.86 -12.21
C VAL A 36 1.69 4.53 -13.22
N ILE A 37 2.77 5.15 -12.74
CA ILE A 37 3.76 5.84 -13.58
C ILE A 37 5.13 5.25 -13.21
N GLU A 38 5.67 4.36 -14.06
CA GLU A 38 6.90 3.62 -13.77
C GLU A 38 6.85 2.87 -12.42
N ASN A 39 7.63 3.32 -11.43
CA ASN A 39 7.66 2.79 -10.06
C ASN A 39 6.81 3.62 -9.08
N GLU A 40 6.09 4.63 -9.55
CA GLU A 40 5.21 5.48 -8.76
C GLU A 40 3.76 4.99 -8.81
N LEU A 41 3.15 4.85 -7.64
CA LEU A 41 1.76 4.48 -7.44
C LEU A 41 0.95 5.70 -7.01
N VAL A 42 -0.06 6.09 -7.80
CA VAL A 42 -0.99 7.16 -7.43
C VAL A 42 -2.24 6.54 -6.82
N ILE A 43 -2.57 6.89 -5.59
CA ILE A 43 -3.66 6.30 -4.79
C ILE A 43 -4.67 7.34 -4.35
N SER A 44 -5.94 6.95 -4.33
CA SER A 44 -7.03 7.73 -3.71
C SER A 44 -7.21 7.31 -2.25
N LEU A 45 -7.50 8.27 -1.39
CA LEU A 45 -7.79 8.06 0.02
C LEU A 45 -9.27 8.29 0.34
N LYS A 46 -9.70 7.87 1.54
CA LYS A 46 -11.09 8.03 2.02
C LYS A 46 -11.57 9.49 2.08
N ASP A 47 -10.67 10.44 2.30
CA ASP A 47 -10.96 11.88 2.28
C ASP A 47 -10.98 12.48 0.86
N LYS A 48 -10.88 11.64 -0.18
CA LYS A 48 -10.87 12.00 -1.61
C LYS A 48 -9.60 12.74 -2.07
N SER A 49 -8.58 12.84 -1.22
CA SER A 49 -7.26 13.29 -1.65
C SER A 49 -6.56 12.20 -2.47
N ALA A 50 -5.60 12.62 -3.30
CA ALA A 50 -4.73 11.74 -4.05
C ALA A 50 -3.30 11.92 -3.57
N HIS A 51 -2.59 10.80 -3.38
CA HIS A 51 -1.19 10.78 -2.97
C HIS A 51 -0.41 9.86 -3.89
N SER A 52 0.83 10.20 -4.18
CA SER A 52 1.76 9.27 -4.82
C SER A 52 2.61 8.53 -3.79
N ILE A 53 3.05 7.33 -4.13
CA ILE A 53 4.04 6.54 -3.38
C ILE A 53 5.07 6.03 -4.37
N VAL A 54 6.36 6.32 -4.12
CA VAL A 54 7.43 5.85 -4.99
C VAL A 54 7.99 4.54 -4.44
N LEU A 55 7.82 3.47 -5.21
CA LEU A 55 8.32 2.15 -4.89
C LEU A 55 9.71 1.94 -5.48
N LYS A 56 10.41 0.89 -5.05
CA LYS A 56 11.76 0.60 -5.54
C LYS A 56 11.81 0.39 -7.06
N ASP A 57 10.82 -0.28 -7.61
CA ASP A 57 10.73 -0.63 -9.02
C ASP A 57 9.28 -1.00 -9.40
N LYS A 58 9.05 -1.18 -10.70
CA LYS A 58 7.75 -1.58 -11.25
C LYS A 58 7.25 -2.93 -10.74
N VAL A 59 8.16 -3.86 -10.41
CA VAL A 59 7.79 -5.19 -9.88
C VAL A 59 7.11 -5.05 -8.53
N ASN A 60 7.59 -4.13 -7.68
CA ASN A 60 6.94 -3.82 -6.41
C ASN A 60 5.57 -3.15 -6.60
N VAL A 61 5.40 -2.31 -7.63
CA VAL A 61 4.09 -1.73 -7.98
C VAL A 61 3.09 -2.80 -8.38
N GLU A 62 3.46 -3.65 -9.33
CA GLU A 62 2.59 -4.75 -9.82
C GLU A 62 2.22 -5.68 -8.67
N LYS A 63 3.19 -6.08 -7.85
CA LYS A 63 2.97 -6.92 -6.68
C LYS A 63 2.01 -6.30 -5.67
N PHE A 64 2.10 -5.00 -5.44
CA PHE A 64 1.16 -4.31 -4.54
C PHE A 64 -0.24 -4.22 -5.15
N ALA A 65 -0.35 -3.83 -6.42
CA ALA A 65 -1.62 -3.69 -7.12
C ALA A 65 -2.41 -5.02 -7.10
N ASP A 66 -1.74 -6.13 -7.42
CA ASP A 66 -2.34 -7.48 -7.38
C ASP A 66 -2.80 -7.86 -5.97
N PHE A 67 -1.98 -7.54 -4.96
CA PHE A 67 -2.30 -7.87 -3.58
C PHE A 67 -3.48 -7.07 -3.04
N ILE A 68 -3.58 -5.77 -3.33
CA ILE A 68 -4.58 -4.89 -2.72
C ILE A 68 -5.96 -5.04 -3.37
N GLN A 69 -6.04 -5.54 -4.61
CA GLN A 69 -7.30 -5.67 -5.35
C GLN A 69 -8.40 -6.40 -4.56
N SER A 70 -8.08 -7.57 -3.99
CA SER A 70 -9.06 -8.34 -3.21
C SER A 70 -9.46 -7.66 -1.88
N VAL A 71 -8.69 -6.68 -1.41
CA VAL A 71 -9.07 -5.83 -0.26
C VAL A 71 -10.05 -4.76 -0.70
N PHE A 72 -9.84 -4.15 -1.87
CA PHE A 72 -10.80 -3.21 -2.46
C PHE A 72 -12.15 -3.87 -2.79
N ASP A 73 -12.10 -5.12 -3.28
CA ASP A 73 -13.29 -5.93 -3.57
C ASP A 73 -13.96 -6.49 -2.31
N LYS A 74 -13.41 -6.19 -1.12
CA LYS A 74 -13.89 -6.62 0.20
C LYS A 74 -13.91 -8.13 0.42
N GLU A 75 -13.20 -8.88 -0.41
CA GLU A 75 -13.02 -10.32 -0.24
C GLU A 75 -12.06 -10.63 0.91
N HIS A 76 -11.06 -9.76 1.10
CA HIS A 76 -10.05 -9.88 2.14
C HIS A 76 -9.96 -8.61 2.98
N LYS A 77 -9.39 -8.72 4.18
CA LYS A 77 -9.14 -7.59 5.09
C LYS A 77 -7.66 -7.50 5.43
N LEU A 78 -7.15 -6.28 5.57
CA LEU A 78 -5.80 -6.09 6.10
C LEU A 78 -5.77 -6.44 7.58
N VAL A 79 -4.72 -7.15 7.99
CA VAL A 79 -4.53 -7.63 9.37
C VAL A 79 -3.44 -6.81 10.06
N SER A 80 -2.34 -6.54 9.35
CA SER A 80 -1.21 -5.80 9.92
C SER A 80 -0.28 -5.24 8.86
N THR A 81 0.49 -4.24 9.28
CA THR A 81 1.65 -3.75 8.55
C THR A 81 2.85 -3.62 9.48
N LYS A 82 4.05 -3.87 8.93
CA LYS A 82 5.32 -3.71 9.63
C LYS A 82 6.33 -3.03 8.72
N ILE A 83 7.00 -2.01 9.24
CA ILE A 83 8.03 -1.26 8.52
C ILE A 83 9.40 -1.85 8.87
N LEU A 84 10.21 -2.10 7.85
CA LEU A 84 11.57 -2.66 7.93
C LEU A 84 12.48 -1.82 7.03
N GLU A 85 13.02 -0.73 7.58
CA GLU A 85 13.75 0.30 6.82
C GLU A 85 12.92 0.86 5.64
N HIS A 86 13.32 0.57 4.40
CA HIS A 86 12.61 0.97 3.18
C HIS A 86 11.59 -0.08 2.70
N ASN A 87 11.39 -1.16 3.46
CA ASN A 87 10.41 -2.19 3.12
C ASN A 87 9.19 -2.11 4.04
N ILE A 88 8.04 -2.53 3.51
CA ILE A 88 6.81 -2.72 4.28
C ILE A 88 6.33 -4.15 4.08
N GLU A 89 6.13 -4.86 5.19
CA GLU A 89 5.40 -6.11 5.20
C GLU A 89 3.92 -5.85 5.44
N ILE A 90 3.07 -6.45 4.62
CA ILE A 90 1.61 -6.28 4.67
C ILE A 90 0.96 -7.66 4.74
N VAL A 91 0.02 -7.84 5.65
CA VAL A 91 -0.71 -9.09 5.84
C VAL A 91 -2.20 -8.84 5.62
N LYS A 92 -2.85 -9.71 4.84
CA LYS A 92 -4.32 -9.77 4.67
C LYS A 92 -4.87 -11.15 4.99
N GLU A 93 -6.14 -11.26 5.35
CA GLU A 93 -6.90 -12.49 5.56
C GLU A 93 -8.20 -12.51 4.77
#